data_AF-J2PCS3-F1
#
_entry.id   AF-J2PCS3-F1
#
_cell.length_a   1.000
_cell.length_b   1.000
_cell.length_c   1.000
_cell.angle_alpha   90.00
_cell.angle_beta   90.00
_cell.angle_gamma   90.00
#
_symmetry.space_group_name_H-M   'P 1'
#
loop_
_entity.id
_entity.type
_entity.pdbx_description
1 polymer ?
#
loop_
_entity_poly.entity_id
_entity_poly.type
_entity_poly.pdbx_seq_one_letter_code
_entity_poly.pdbx_strand_id
1 'polypeptide(L)'
;MPKIVRMVVEVIEDLCTGCNLCSRVCPTAAFTLRDRLPSEAGTSRMIVELDHSACYNAQRCLEVCPHEALLMKELDEPFLVGADIHAADQAAIEALCAKTGIPSAAPVCPCTGTTMGELAAAILQGANTPEKLSLATGVRTGCSELCMHPVLVILAAAGHADAPKYPKGYQWYAAAPSLFQHVGADGKLPQALKDKYPEYRLDEEIADLGRLRALSAIQIPANDEAGESK
;
A
#
# COMPACT_ATOMS: atom_id res chain seq x y z
N MET A 1 13.60 -1.46 -3.93
CA MET A 1 14.42 -2.69 -3.72
C MET A 1 13.44 -3.82 -3.50
N PRO A 2 13.53 -4.95 -4.23
CA PRO A 2 12.55 -6.02 -4.10
C PRO A 2 12.59 -6.61 -2.68
N LYS A 3 11.41 -6.86 -2.12
CA LYS A 3 11.25 -7.48 -0.81
C LYS A 3 11.55 -8.97 -0.94
N ILE A 4 12.41 -9.51 -0.07
CA ILE A 4 12.63 -10.96 0.03
C ILE A 4 11.62 -11.55 1.01
N VAL A 5 10.78 -12.47 0.55
CA VAL A 5 9.86 -13.24 1.41
C VAL A 5 10.55 -14.55 1.79
N ARG A 6 10.83 -14.71 3.08
CA ARG A 6 11.50 -15.90 3.65
C ARG A 6 10.58 -16.81 4.43
N MET A 7 9.40 -16.32 4.80
CA MET A 7 8.46 -17.05 5.65
C MET A 7 7.05 -16.89 5.09
N VAL A 8 6.23 -17.92 5.29
CA VAL A 8 4.80 -17.91 5.00
C VAL A 8 4.04 -18.40 6.22
N VAL A 9 2.74 -18.16 6.24
CA VAL A 9 1.90 -18.66 7.31
C VAL A 9 1.66 -20.16 7.10
N GLU A 10 1.63 -20.91 8.19
CA GLU A 10 1.08 -22.27 8.24
C GLU A 10 -0.14 -22.25 9.16
N VAL A 11 -1.23 -22.90 8.73
CA VAL A 11 -2.48 -22.97 9.48
C VAL A 11 -2.47 -24.21 10.36
N ILE A 12 -2.65 -24.02 11.67
CA ILE A 12 -2.83 -25.12 12.62
C ILE A 12 -4.32 -25.53 12.57
N GLU A 13 -4.60 -26.60 11.83
CA GLU A 13 -5.98 -27.00 11.51
C GLU A 13 -6.85 -27.18 12.76
N ASP A 14 -6.31 -27.82 13.80
CA ASP A 14 -7.01 -28.13 15.05
C ASP A 14 -7.52 -26.90 15.80
N LEU A 15 -6.80 -25.79 15.69
CA LEU A 15 -7.12 -24.54 16.39
C LEU A 15 -7.97 -23.60 15.53
N CYS A 16 -8.00 -23.82 14.21
CA CYS A 16 -8.72 -22.94 13.30
C CYS A 16 -10.23 -23.11 13.42
N THR A 17 -10.92 -22.03 13.81
CA THR A 17 -12.38 -22.01 13.95
C THR A 17 -13.11 -21.53 12.69
N GLY A 18 -12.37 -21.13 11.64
CA GLY A 18 -12.97 -20.57 10.42
C GLY A 18 -13.60 -19.18 10.59
N CYS A 19 -13.19 -18.42 11.62
CA CYS A 19 -13.76 -17.10 11.93
C CYS A 19 -13.45 -16.00 10.88
N ASN A 20 -12.53 -16.29 9.95
CA ASN A 20 -12.18 -15.45 8.79
C ASN A 20 -11.57 -14.06 9.12
N LEU A 21 -11.06 -13.87 10.34
CA LEU A 21 -10.42 -12.60 10.73
C LEU A 21 -9.10 -12.35 9.98
N CYS A 22 -8.30 -13.39 9.75
CA CYS A 22 -7.04 -13.29 9.00
C CYS A 22 -7.25 -12.73 7.58
N SER A 23 -8.28 -13.20 6.87
CA SER A 23 -8.62 -12.73 5.52
C SER A 23 -9.05 -11.26 5.50
N ARG A 24 -9.65 -10.77 6.59
CA ARG A 24 -10.08 -9.36 6.73
C ARG A 24 -8.92 -8.40 6.99
N VAL A 25 -7.75 -8.88 7.39
CA VAL A 25 -6.58 -8.03 7.68
C VAL A 25 -5.43 -8.24 6.69
N CYS A 26 -5.45 -9.32 5.91
CA CYS A 26 -4.38 -9.65 4.99
C CYS A 26 -4.26 -8.60 3.86
N PRO A 27 -3.11 -7.89 3.73
CA PRO A 27 -2.95 -6.83 2.73
C PRO A 27 -2.91 -7.35 1.29
N THR A 28 -2.56 -8.63 1.09
CA THR A 28 -2.49 -9.29 -0.23
C THR A 28 -3.67 -10.21 -0.50
N ALA A 29 -4.67 -10.26 0.40
CA ALA A 29 -5.82 -11.15 0.31
C ALA A 29 -5.45 -12.65 0.13
N ALA A 30 -4.36 -13.10 0.75
CA ALA A 30 -3.82 -14.46 0.62
C ALA A 30 -4.69 -15.57 1.24
N PHE A 31 -5.72 -15.23 2.01
CA PHE A 31 -6.59 -16.20 2.67
C PHE A 31 -7.95 -16.29 1.99
N THR A 32 -8.41 -17.51 1.76
CA THR A 32 -9.78 -17.84 1.38
C THR A 32 -10.44 -18.65 2.49
N LEU A 33 -11.78 -18.68 2.52
CA LEU A 33 -12.55 -19.50 3.46
C LEU A 33 -13.23 -20.62 2.67
N ARG A 34 -13.10 -21.86 3.13
CA ARG A 34 -13.74 -23.04 2.52
C ARG A 34 -14.32 -23.97 3.57
N ASP A 35 -15.16 -24.90 3.11
CA ASP A 35 -15.62 -26.00 3.95
C ASP A 35 -14.45 -26.86 4.39
N ARG A 36 -14.50 -27.29 5.66
CA ARG A 36 -13.55 -28.24 6.23
C ARG A 36 -13.88 -29.65 5.74
N LEU A 37 -12.88 -30.35 5.23
CA LEU A 37 -13.02 -31.74 4.82
C LEU A 37 -13.09 -32.66 6.04
N PRO A 38 -13.83 -33.79 5.98
CA PRO A 38 -13.90 -34.74 7.10
C PRO A 38 -12.53 -35.34 7.51
N SER A 39 -11.52 -35.26 6.65
CA SER A 39 -10.16 -35.72 6.90
C SER A 39 -9.28 -34.69 7.62
N GLU A 40 -9.71 -33.43 7.71
CA GLU A 40 -8.94 -32.33 8.30
C GLU A 40 -9.23 -32.20 9.80
N ALA A 41 -8.22 -31.81 10.57
CA ALA A 41 -8.28 -31.82 12.02
C ALA A 41 -9.00 -30.58 12.58
N GLY A 42 -9.79 -30.70 13.66
CA GLY A 42 -10.57 -29.59 14.25
C GLY A 42 -12.09 -29.78 14.19
N THR A 43 -12.84 -28.84 14.78
CA THR A 43 -14.30 -29.00 15.04
C THR A 43 -15.20 -28.03 14.28
N SER A 44 -14.63 -27.01 13.63
CA SER A 44 -15.38 -26.02 12.86
C SER A 44 -15.86 -26.58 11.52
N ARG A 45 -16.98 -26.06 11.02
CA ARG A 45 -17.44 -26.37 9.64
C ARG A 45 -16.56 -25.74 8.56
N MET A 46 -15.93 -24.60 8.87
CA MET A 46 -15.12 -23.83 7.93
C MET A 46 -13.65 -23.84 8.37
N ILE A 47 -12.75 -23.79 7.41
CA ILE A 47 -11.31 -23.57 7.62
C ILE A 47 -10.82 -22.50 6.63
N VAL A 48 -9.78 -21.78 7.02
CA VAL A 48 -9.09 -20.86 6.11
C VAL A 48 -8.04 -21.63 5.32
N GLU A 49 -7.90 -21.28 4.05
CA GLU A 49 -6.89 -21.79 3.15
C GLU A 49 -5.97 -20.64 2.73
N LEU A 50 -4.67 -20.92 2.67
CA LEU A 50 -3.65 -19.92 2.35
C LEU A 50 -3.11 -20.16 0.94
N ASP A 51 -3.13 -19.12 0.11
CA ASP A 51 -2.28 -19.04 -1.07
C ASP A 51 -0.86 -18.62 -0.67
N HIS A 52 0.07 -19.59 -0.70
CA HIS A 52 1.46 -19.37 -0.33
C HIS A 52 2.14 -18.33 -1.23
N SER A 53 1.74 -18.26 -2.50
CA SER A 53 2.29 -17.30 -3.47
C SER A 53 1.87 -15.86 -3.19
N ALA A 54 0.79 -15.66 -2.43
CA ALA A 54 0.30 -14.35 -2.00
C ALA A 54 0.70 -14.01 -0.55
N CYS A 55 1.36 -14.92 0.19
CA CYS A 55 1.70 -14.71 1.59
C CYS A 55 3.05 -14.01 1.75
N TYR A 56 3.03 -12.69 1.96
CA TYR A 56 4.27 -11.90 2.00
C TYR A 56 4.80 -11.67 3.41
N ASN A 57 4.52 -12.56 4.38
CA ASN A 57 5.01 -12.41 5.76
C ASN A 57 4.66 -11.03 6.38
N ALA A 58 3.40 -10.59 6.28
CA ALA A 58 2.95 -9.33 6.89
C ALA A 58 2.58 -9.49 8.38
N GLN A 59 2.44 -10.74 8.86
CA GLN A 59 2.18 -11.14 10.26
C GLN A 59 0.91 -10.61 10.95
N ARG A 60 0.16 -9.67 10.35
CA ARG A 60 -1.10 -9.13 10.89
C ARG A 60 -2.16 -10.20 11.20
N CYS A 61 -2.15 -11.30 10.45
CA CYS A 61 -3.07 -12.41 10.68
C CYS A 61 -2.78 -13.17 11.99
N LEU A 62 -1.51 -13.26 12.41
CA LEU A 62 -1.13 -13.84 13.70
C LEU A 62 -1.66 -12.95 14.84
N GLU A 63 -1.49 -11.63 14.73
CA GLU A 63 -1.91 -10.68 15.76
C GLU A 63 -3.44 -10.67 15.99
N VAL A 64 -4.23 -10.89 14.94
CA VAL A 64 -5.70 -10.84 15.03
C VAL A 64 -6.32 -12.21 15.34
N CYS A 65 -5.56 -13.31 15.29
CA CYS A 65 -6.12 -14.64 15.48
C CYS A 65 -6.39 -14.90 16.97
N PRO A 66 -7.66 -15.02 17.41
CA PRO A 66 -7.97 -15.22 18.83
C PRO A 66 -7.72 -16.66 19.31
N HIS A 67 -7.29 -17.55 18.41
CA HIS A 67 -7.08 -18.97 18.68
C HIS A 67 -5.65 -19.42 18.42
N GLU A 68 -4.75 -18.48 18.08
CA GLU A 68 -3.33 -18.77 17.79
C GLU A 68 -3.16 -19.86 16.70
N ALA A 69 -4.13 -19.96 15.78
CA ALA A 69 -4.19 -21.01 14.76
C ALA A 69 -3.27 -20.78 13.55
N LEU A 70 -2.34 -19.82 13.64
CA LEU A 70 -1.47 -19.40 12.55
C LEU A 70 -0.05 -19.24 13.10
N LEU A 71 0.93 -19.83 12.43
CA LEU A 71 2.34 -19.68 12.76
C LEU A 71 3.14 -19.28 11.51
N MET A 72 4.31 -18.67 11.71
CA MET A 72 5.22 -18.39 10.61
C MET A 72 6.16 -19.58 10.39
N LYS A 73 6.21 -20.06 9.15
CA LYS A 73 7.08 -21.15 8.69
C LYS A 73 8.09 -20.60 7.70
N GLU A 74 9.35 -20.96 7.88
CA GLU A 74 10.42 -20.63 6.95
C GLU A 74 10.26 -21.41 5.63
N LEU A 75 10.50 -20.74 4.51
CA LEU A 75 10.51 -21.35 3.19
C LEU A 75 11.90 -21.91 2.89
N ASP A 76 11.92 -23.11 2.31
CA ASP A 76 13.16 -23.67 1.74
C ASP A 76 13.72 -22.78 0.62
N GLU A 77 12.82 -22.18 -0.18
CA GLU A 77 13.15 -21.28 -1.29
C GLU A 77 12.46 -19.92 -1.09
N PRO A 78 13.20 -18.90 -0.61
CA PRO A 78 12.71 -17.53 -0.56
C PRO A 78 12.44 -16.95 -1.95
N PHE A 79 11.46 -16.05 -2.06
CA PHE A 79 11.12 -15.40 -3.32
C PHE A 79 11.15 -13.87 -3.21
N LEU A 80 11.29 -13.20 -4.36
CA LEU A 80 11.32 -11.74 -4.47
C LEU A 80 9.93 -11.21 -4.84
N VAL A 81 9.57 -10.09 -4.22
CA VAL A 81 8.38 -9.30 -4.55
C VAL A 81 8.81 -7.90 -4.96
N GLY A 82 8.31 -7.44 -6.09
CA GLY A 82 8.54 -6.09 -6.60
C GLY A 82 8.03 -5.98 -8.03
N ALA A 83 7.47 -4.82 -8.37
CA ALA A 83 7.05 -4.56 -9.74
C ALA A 83 8.28 -4.24 -10.59
N ASP A 84 8.32 -4.74 -11.82
CA ASP A 84 9.34 -4.33 -12.77
C ASP A 84 9.01 -2.92 -13.29
N ILE A 85 9.72 -1.94 -12.77
CA ILE A 85 9.57 -0.53 -13.19
C ILE A 85 10.04 -0.29 -14.62
N HIS A 86 10.99 -1.10 -15.13
CA HIS A 86 11.54 -0.93 -16.46
C HIS A 86 10.61 -1.49 -17.55
N ALA A 87 9.68 -2.36 -17.18
CA ALA A 87 8.64 -2.85 -18.09
C ALA A 87 7.56 -1.81 -18.39
N ALA A 88 7.44 -0.74 -17.60
CA ALA A 88 6.47 0.33 -17.80
C ALA A 88 7.10 1.57 -18.45
N ASP A 89 6.31 2.33 -19.20
CA ASP A 89 6.75 3.59 -19.81
C ASP A 89 7.04 4.64 -18.74
N GLN A 90 8.30 5.10 -18.67
CA GLN A 90 8.74 6.10 -17.70
C GLN A 90 7.95 7.41 -17.83
N ALA A 91 7.56 7.82 -19.04
CA ALA A 91 6.78 9.04 -19.23
C ALA A 91 5.38 8.89 -18.61
N ALA A 92 4.76 7.72 -18.77
CA ALA A 92 3.48 7.40 -18.14
C ALA A 92 3.57 7.32 -16.61
N ILE A 93 4.67 6.77 -16.06
CA ILE A 93 4.94 6.75 -14.61
C ILE A 93 4.97 8.18 -14.07
N GLU A 94 5.80 9.05 -14.65
CA GLU A 94 5.94 10.44 -14.19
C GLU A 94 4.64 11.23 -14.33
N ALA A 95 3.90 11.03 -15.42
CA ALA A 95 2.60 11.66 -15.62
C ALA A 95 1.57 11.25 -14.56
N LEU A 96 1.58 9.98 -14.12
CA LEU A 96 0.69 9.52 -13.04
C LEU A 96 1.14 10.07 -11.67
N CYS A 97 2.43 10.02 -11.36
CA CYS A 97 2.98 10.59 -10.11
C CYS A 97 2.73 12.10 -10.00
N ALA A 98 2.82 12.84 -11.12
CA ALA A 98 2.54 14.28 -11.14
C ALA A 98 1.11 14.61 -10.69
N LYS A 99 0.12 13.77 -11.04
CA LYS A 99 -1.27 13.95 -10.61
C LYS A 99 -1.46 13.86 -9.10
N THR A 100 -0.58 13.13 -8.40
CA THR A 100 -0.63 13.01 -6.94
C THR A 100 0.14 14.11 -6.23
N GLY A 101 0.98 14.87 -6.96
CA GLY A 101 1.94 15.82 -6.38
C GLY A 101 3.03 15.15 -5.54
N ILE A 102 3.31 13.86 -5.78
CA ILE A 102 4.34 13.08 -5.09
C ILE A 102 5.32 12.58 -6.15
N PRO A 103 6.62 12.93 -6.06
CA PRO A 103 7.62 12.48 -7.04
C PRO A 103 7.74 10.95 -7.11
N SER A 104 8.07 10.41 -8.28
CA SER A 104 8.24 8.97 -8.50
C SER A 104 9.28 8.34 -7.55
N ALA A 105 10.36 9.04 -7.25
CA ALA A 105 11.40 8.60 -6.32
C ALA A 105 11.00 8.64 -4.83
N ALA A 106 9.85 9.21 -4.48
CA ALA A 106 9.45 9.37 -3.08
C ALA A 106 9.20 8.00 -2.42
N PRO A 107 9.73 7.77 -1.20
CA PRO A 107 9.45 6.55 -0.46
C PRO A 107 7.99 6.52 0.00
N VAL A 108 7.26 5.48 -0.37
CA VAL A 108 5.86 5.26 0.04
C VAL A 108 5.75 4.26 1.17
N CYS A 109 6.48 3.14 1.07
CA CYS A 109 6.51 2.11 2.11
C CYS A 109 7.93 1.92 2.63
N PRO A 110 8.30 2.55 3.75
CA PRO A 110 9.64 2.41 4.32
C PRO A 110 9.98 0.96 4.69
N CYS A 111 8.99 0.17 5.11
CA CYS A 111 9.18 -1.23 5.51
C CYS A 111 9.62 -2.13 4.35
N THR A 112 9.17 -1.83 3.13
CA THR A 112 9.46 -2.64 1.94
C THR A 112 10.34 -1.91 0.93
N GLY A 113 10.69 -0.66 1.20
CA GLY A 113 11.42 0.20 0.28
C GLY A 113 10.64 0.52 -1.01
N THR A 114 9.31 0.41 -0.99
CA THR A 114 8.46 0.69 -2.15
C THR A 114 8.32 2.20 -2.36
N THR A 115 8.56 2.63 -3.59
CA THR A 115 8.48 4.02 -4.06
C THR A 115 7.15 4.33 -4.75
N MET A 116 6.88 5.62 -4.97
CA MET A 116 5.70 6.04 -5.74
C MET A 116 5.78 5.56 -7.20
N GLY A 117 6.97 5.54 -7.80
CA GLY A 117 7.19 5.04 -9.16
C GLY A 117 6.88 3.54 -9.30
N GLU A 118 7.24 2.72 -8.30
CA GLU A 118 6.88 1.29 -8.27
C GLU A 118 5.36 1.08 -8.21
N LEU A 119 4.65 1.90 -7.42
CA LEU A 119 3.17 1.86 -7.40
C LEU A 119 2.58 2.29 -8.75
N ALA A 120 3.10 3.36 -9.35
CA ALA A 120 2.66 3.84 -10.66
C ALA A 120 2.86 2.77 -11.75
N ALA A 121 4.04 2.15 -11.78
CA ALA A 121 4.34 1.06 -12.71
C ALA A 121 3.38 -0.13 -12.53
N ALA A 122 3.13 -0.55 -11.29
CA ALA A 122 2.19 -1.63 -11.00
C ALA A 122 0.75 -1.29 -11.45
N ILE A 123 0.29 -0.05 -11.24
CA ILE A 123 -1.03 0.42 -11.71
C ILE A 123 -1.11 0.35 -13.23
N LEU A 124 -0.09 0.83 -13.94
CA LEU A 124 -0.02 0.78 -15.40
C LEU A 124 -0.01 -0.67 -15.92
N GLN A 125 0.46 -1.62 -15.11
CA GLN A 125 0.42 -3.07 -15.37
C GLN A 125 -0.89 -3.75 -14.91
N GLY A 126 -1.88 -2.98 -14.43
CA GLY A 126 -3.22 -3.48 -14.11
C GLY A 126 -3.53 -3.66 -12.61
N ALA A 127 -2.65 -3.24 -11.71
CA ALA A 127 -2.90 -3.27 -10.27
C ALA A 127 -3.85 -2.14 -9.84
N ASN A 128 -5.16 -2.40 -9.92
CA ASN A 128 -6.22 -1.42 -9.69
C ASN A 128 -6.89 -1.46 -8.31
N THR A 129 -6.32 -2.19 -7.35
CA THR A 129 -6.79 -2.22 -5.95
C THR A 129 -5.61 -2.17 -4.99
N PRO A 130 -5.82 -1.76 -3.72
CA PRO A 130 -4.77 -1.81 -2.71
C PRO A 130 -4.17 -3.21 -2.52
N GLU A 131 -4.97 -4.26 -2.65
CA GLU A 131 -4.52 -5.66 -2.55
C GLU A 131 -3.65 -6.05 -3.74
N LYS A 132 -4.04 -5.69 -4.97
CA LYS A 132 -3.23 -5.94 -6.16
C LYS A 132 -1.91 -5.16 -6.14
N LEU A 133 -1.91 -3.93 -5.62
CA LEU A 133 -0.67 -3.19 -5.43
C LEU A 133 0.23 -3.86 -4.39
N SER A 134 -0.35 -4.37 -3.31
CA SER A 134 0.40 -5.12 -2.29
C SER A 134 1.02 -6.39 -2.89
N LEU A 135 0.28 -7.10 -3.74
CA LEU A 135 0.78 -8.28 -4.48
C LEU A 135 1.90 -7.92 -5.46
N ALA A 136 1.76 -6.85 -6.23
CA ALA A 136 2.73 -6.46 -7.24
C ALA A 136 4.03 -5.88 -6.63
N THR A 137 3.93 -5.09 -5.56
CA THR A 137 5.04 -4.25 -5.08
C THR A 137 5.51 -4.58 -3.67
N GLY A 138 4.75 -5.38 -2.93
CA GLY A 138 4.99 -5.63 -1.51
C GLY A 138 4.53 -4.48 -0.60
N VAL A 139 4.01 -3.37 -1.12
CA VAL A 139 3.48 -2.28 -0.29
C VAL A 139 2.49 -2.82 0.76
N ARG A 140 2.45 -2.21 1.95
CA ARG A 140 1.61 -2.61 3.09
C ARG A 140 1.98 -3.93 3.75
N THR A 141 2.98 -4.68 3.29
CA THR A 141 3.36 -5.96 3.90
C THR A 141 4.40 -5.85 5.02
N GLY A 142 4.37 -4.72 5.73
CA GLY A 142 5.16 -4.41 6.92
C GLY A 142 4.24 -3.81 8.01
N CYS A 143 4.49 -2.58 8.47
CA CYS A 143 3.65 -1.97 9.52
C CYS A 143 2.19 -1.75 9.13
N SER A 144 1.87 -1.61 7.83
CA SER A 144 0.53 -1.28 7.29
C SER A 144 -0.04 0.10 7.65
N GLU A 145 0.68 0.91 8.44
CA GLU A 145 0.13 2.17 8.97
C GLU A 145 0.42 3.39 8.07
N LEU A 146 1.64 3.51 7.54
CA LEU A 146 2.12 4.75 6.91
C LEU A 146 1.80 4.84 5.41
N CYS A 147 1.92 3.72 4.70
CA CYS A 147 1.88 3.71 3.24
C CYS A 147 0.46 3.76 2.66
N MET A 148 -0.59 3.60 3.48
CA MET A 148 -1.94 3.47 2.97
C MET A 148 -2.46 4.74 2.29
N HIS A 149 -2.14 5.90 2.86
CA HIS A 149 -2.56 7.19 2.32
C HIS A 149 -2.06 7.42 0.88
N PRO A 150 -0.75 7.40 0.60
CA PRO A 150 -0.24 7.57 -0.76
C PRO A 150 -0.72 6.48 -1.73
N VAL A 151 -0.94 5.24 -1.28
CA VAL A 151 -1.54 4.17 -2.10
C VAL A 151 -2.93 4.54 -2.59
N LEU A 152 -3.79 5.05 -1.70
CA LEU A 152 -5.13 5.48 -2.08
C LEU A 152 -5.13 6.72 -2.97
N VAL A 153 -4.20 7.66 -2.73
CA VAL A 153 -4.06 8.87 -3.56
C VAL A 153 -3.70 8.50 -5.00
N ILE A 154 -2.71 7.63 -5.21
CA ILE A 154 -2.30 7.26 -6.58
C ILE A 154 -3.34 6.41 -7.29
N LEU A 155 -4.03 5.49 -6.58
CA LEU A 155 -5.17 4.77 -7.14
C LEU A 155 -6.29 5.73 -7.57
N ALA A 156 -6.64 6.71 -6.74
CA ALA A 156 -7.63 7.71 -7.10
C ALA A 156 -7.19 8.54 -8.33
N ALA A 157 -5.93 8.96 -8.39
CA ALA A 157 -5.36 9.67 -9.53
C ALA A 157 -5.35 8.84 -10.83
N ALA A 158 -5.31 7.51 -10.71
CA ALA A 158 -5.43 6.56 -11.81
C ALA A 158 -6.89 6.23 -12.18
N GLY A 159 -7.89 6.79 -11.48
CA GLY A 159 -9.31 6.51 -11.72
C GLY A 159 -9.81 5.24 -11.03
N HIS A 160 -9.17 4.82 -9.94
CA HIS A 160 -9.54 3.63 -9.14
C HIS A 160 -9.95 4.02 -7.71
N ALA A 161 -10.58 5.19 -7.53
CA ALA A 161 -11.03 5.67 -6.23
C ALA A 161 -12.18 4.81 -5.62
N ASP A 162 -12.90 4.09 -6.46
CA ASP A 162 -14.01 3.20 -6.13
C ASP A 162 -13.59 1.72 -6.07
N ALA A 163 -12.28 1.45 -6.00
CA ALA A 163 -11.73 0.09 -5.94
C ALA A 163 -12.48 -0.77 -4.91
N PRO A 164 -12.93 -1.98 -5.29
CA PRO A 164 -13.74 -2.80 -4.40
C PRO A 164 -12.92 -3.22 -3.18
N LYS A 165 -13.45 -2.93 -2.00
CA LYS A 165 -12.89 -3.38 -0.73
C LYS A 165 -13.43 -4.76 -0.37
N TYR A 166 -12.60 -5.59 0.26
CA TYR A 166 -13.05 -6.86 0.84
C TYR A 166 -14.27 -6.63 1.76
N PRO A 167 -15.37 -7.39 1.61
CA PRO A 167 -16.55 -7.22 2.45
C PRO A 167 -16.23 -7.39 3.94
N LYS A 168 -16.56 -6.39 4.76
CA LYS A 168 -16.19 -6.33 6.20
C LYS A 168 -14.69 -6.39 6.45
N GLY A 169 -13.89 -6.04 5.45
CA GLY A 169 -12.45 -5.96 5.53
C GLY A 169 -11.96 -4.83 6.42
N TYR A 170 -10.87 -5.07 7.15
CA TYR A 170 -10.15 -4.08 7.97
C TYR A 170 -8.81 -3.70 7.33
N GLN A 171 -8.56 -4.13 6.10
CA GLN A 171 -7.30 -3.94 5.38
C GLN A 171 -6.93 -2.46 5.18
N TRP A 172 -7.92 -1.60 4.92
CA TRP A 172 -7.74 -0.19 4.60
C TRP A 172 -9.02 0.64 4.73
N TYR A 173 -8.92 1.97 4.75
CA TYR A 173 -10.05 2.92 4.87
C TYR A 173 -10.49 3.48 3.51
N ALA A 174 -11.78 3.74 3.32
CA ALA A 174 -12.40 3.82 1.99
C ALA A 174 -11.95 4.94 1.05
N ALA A 175 -11.42 6.06 1.55
CA ALA A 175 -10.98 7.18 0.70
C ALA A 175 -9.65 7.73 1.22
N ALA A 176 -8.80 8.25 0.34
CA ALA A 176 -7.64 9.05 0.72
C ALA A 176 -8.13 10.41 1.24
N PRO A 177 -8.28 10.64 2.55
CA PRO A 177 -8.81 11.89 3.04
C PRO A 177 -7.62 12.85 3.13
N SER A 178 -7.23 13.45 2.02
CA SER A 178 -6.21 14.50 1.99
C SER A 178 -6.87 15.82 1.65
N LEU A 179 -6.51 16.86 2.40
CA LEU A 179 -6.89 18.23 2.06
C LEU A 179 -6.46 18.59 0.63
N PHE A 180 -5.35 18.02 0.15
CA PHE A 180 -4.81 18.23 -1.19
C PHE A 180 -5.74 17.78 -2.32
N GLN A 181 -6.58 16.76 -2.10
CA GLN A 181 -7.55 16.32 -3.09
C GLN A 181 -8.68 17.33 -3.30
N HIS A 182 -8.85 18.26 -2.36
CA HIS A 182 -9.84 19.33 -2.46
C HIS A 182 -9.25 20.62 -3.01
N VAL A 183 -7.93 20.72 -3.20
CA VAL A 183 -7.29 21.91 -3.76
C VAL A 183 -7.60 22.00 -5.25
N GLY A 184 -8.23 23.10 -5.66
CA GLY A 184 -8.54 23.37 -7.06
C GLY A 184 -7.28 23.62 -7.89
N ALA A 185 -7.45 23.65 -9.22
CA ALA A 185 -6.36 23.99 -10.14
C ALA A 185 -5.78 25.40 -9.92
N ASP A 186 -6.54 26.28 -9.27
CA ASP A 186 -6.12 27.61 -8.83
C ASP A 186 -5.25 27.59 -7.56
N GLY A 187 -4.97 26.41 -7.02
CA GLY A 187 -4.19 26.23 -5.80
C GLY A 187 -4.95 26.60 -4.54
N LYS A 188 -6.29 26.73 -4.57
CA LYS A 188 -7.11 27.13 -3.43
C LYS A 188 -8.08 26.04 -3.01
N LEU A 189 -8.48 26.07 -1.74
CA LEU A 189 -9.54 25.20 -1.23
C LEU A 189 -10.93 25.82 -1.47
N PRO A 190 -11.96 24.99 -1.68
CA PRO A 190 -13.35 25.43 -1.73
C PRO A 190 -13.72 26.23 -0.47
N GLN A 191 -14.34 27.39 -0.66
CA GLN A 191 -14.74 28.24 0.46
C GLN A 191 -15.65 27.50 1.46
N ALA A 192 -16.56 26.66 0.96
CA ALA A 192 -17.43 25.83 1.79
C ALA A 192 -16.68 24.90 2.76
N LEU A 193 -15.47 24.43 2.40
CA LEU A 193 -14.64 23.60 3.29
C LEU A 193 -14.03 24.46 4.40
N LYS A 194 -13.61 25.67 4.07
CA LYS A 194 -13.03 26.64 5.01
C LYS A 194 -14.05 27.12 6.02
N ASP A 195 -15.26 27.42 5.56
CA ASP A 195 -16.37 27.84 6.41
C ASP A 195 -16.85 26.71 7.35
N LYS A 196 -16.68 25.46 6.93
CA LYS A 196 -17.03 24.27 7.74
C LYS A 196 -16.03 24.02 8.87
N TYR A 197 -14.78 24.45 8.69
CA TYR A 197 -13.65 24.17 9.60
C TYR A 197 -12.86 25.46 9.91
N PRO A 198 -13.52 26.52 10.43
CA PRO A 198 -12.90 27.83 10.63
C PRO A 198 -11.79 27.84 11.68
N GLU A 199 -11.71 26.83 12.53
CA GLU A 199 -10.67 26.65 13.54
C GLU A 199 -9.31 26.26 12.94
N TYR A 200 -9.27 25.75 11.70
CA TYR A 200 -8.04 25.38 11.01
C TYR A 200 -7.58 26.49 10.08
N ARG A 201 -6.26 26.74 10.02
CA ARG A 201 -5.65 27.78 9.18
C ARG A 201 -5.45 27.30 7.74
N LEU A 202 -6.51 26.76 7.13
CA LEU A 202 -6.44 26.04 5.85
C LEU A 202 -5.87 26.90 4.70
N ASP A 203 -6.19 28.20 4.65
CA ASP A 203 -5.65 29.11 3.64
C ASP A 203 -4.13 29.32 3.79
N GLU A 204 -3.63 29.40 5.02
CA GLU A 204 -2.20 29.58 5.29
C GLU A 204 -1.41 28.30 5.05
N GLU A 205 -1.94 27.16 5.50
CA GLU A 205 -1.33 25.85 5.24
C GLU A 205 -1.14 25.60 3.74
N ILE A 206 -2.18 25.83 2.93
CA ILE A 206 -2.09 25.66 1.48
C ILE A 206 -1.13 26.69 0.85
N ALA A 207 -1.10 27.93 1.33
CA ALA A 207 -0.17 28.94 0.84
C ALA A 207 1.30 28.63 1.19
N ASP A 208 1.58 28.08 2.38
CA ASP A 208 2.90 27.61 2.78
C ASP A 208 3.36 26.41 1.93
N LEU A 209 2.44 25.47 1.65
CA LEU A 209 2.70 24.33 0.79
C LEU A 209 2.95 24.74 -0.67
N GLY A 210 2.23 25.74 -1.18
CA GLY A 210 2.49 26.33 -2.49
C GLY A 210 3.91 26.92 -2.61
N ARG A 211 4.40 27.55 -1.54
CA ARG A 211 5.78 28.04 -1.44
C ARG A 211 6.79 26.90 -1.45
N LEU A 212 6.54 25.82 -0.71
CA LEU A 212 7.41 24.63 -0.69
C LEU A 212 7.51 23.95 -2.06
N ARG A 213 6.40 23.82 -2.80
CA ARG A 213 6.39 23.28 -4.17
C ARG A 213 7.17 24.15 -5.16
N ALA A 214 7.07 25.47 -5.03
CA ALA A 214 7.86 26.39 -5.85
C ALA A 214 9.36 26.27 -5.55
N LEU A 215 9.73 26.05 -4.28
CA LEU A 215 11.11 25.82 -3.87
C LEU A 215 11.66 24.47 -4.35
N SER A 216 10.86 23.40 -4.37
CA SER A 216 11.29 22.09 -4.88
C SER A 216 11.39 22.01 -6.40
N ALA A 217 10.83 23.00 -7.12
CA ALA A 217 11.00 23.16 -8.56
C ALA A 217 12.31 23.91 -8.92
N ILE A 218 13.01 24.47 -7.93
CA ILE A 218 14.36 25.01 -8.10
C ILE A 218 15.30 23.81 -8.14
N GLN A 219 15.87 23.52 -9.31
CA GLN A 219 16.97 22.56 -9.42
C GLN A 219 18.09 23.00 -8.47
N ILE A 220 18.36 22.22 -7.43
CA ILE A 220 19.61 22.31 -6.70
C ILE A 220 20.67 21.87 -7.72
N PRO A 221 21.59 22.76 -8.17
CA PRO A 221 22.63 22.36 -9.09
C PRO A 221 23.38 21.17 -8.47
N ALA A 222 23.61 20.14 -9.28
CA ALA A 222 24.50 19.06 -8.87
C ALA A 222 25.81 19.70 -8.42
N ASN A 223 26.28 19.36 -7.21
CA ASN A 223 27.64 19.68 -6.84
C ASN A 223 28.55 18.89 -7.79
N ASP A 224 28.99 19.54 -8.86
CA ASP A 224 30.15 19.15 -9.63
C ASP A 224 31.36 19.34 -8.72
N GLU A 225 31.62 18.37 -7.84
CA GLU A 225 32.94 18.24 -7.23
C GLU A 225 33.87 17.52 -8.22
N ALA A 226 34.19 18.24 -9.29
CA ALA A 226 35.42 18.05 -10.04
C ALA A 226 36.41 19.14 -9.61
N GLY A 227 37.51 18.74 -8.98
CA GLY A 227 38.77 19.48 -9.10
C GLY A 227 39.42 19.98 -7.81
N GLU A 228 40.59 19.37 -7.55
CA GLU A 228 41.85 20.06 -7.20
C GLU A 228 42.20 20.37 -5.73
N SER A 229 43.05 19.47 -5.22
CA SER A 229 44.36 19.76 -4.60
C SER A 229 44.41 20.46 -3.24
N LYS A 230 44.88 19.72 -2.24
CA LYS A 230 46.25 19.85 -1.72
C LYS A 230 46.69 18.57 -1.02
#